data_AF-A0A2G9XJ09-F1
#
_entry.id   AF-A0A2G9XJ09-F1
#
_cell.length_a   1.000
_cell.length_b   1.000
_cell.length_c   1.000
_cell.angle_alpha   90.00
_cell.angle_beta   90.00
_cell.angle_gamma   90.00
#
_symmetry.space_group_name_H-M   'P 1'
#
loop_
_entity.id
_entity.type
_entity.pdbx_description
1 polymer ?
#
loop_
_entity_poly.entity_id
_entity_poly.type
_entity_poly.pdbx_seq_one_letter_code
_entity_poly.pdbx_strand_id
1 'polypeptide(L)'
;MGKGHIYLMTAVFLLTSATMLHAAEVKNVVATQVGNRGQFTYDLLGDEPEAEVEVTLTIQGREYKAVDLHLEGDVGKVRAGRGKVIWWNILQDFPRGLDAGVKWRVEAGGKEFKDAATGISPKDAIKGKTDKESVYAAAYETFKEGKYDKAQGEFQSFLNQFPNTEYSDNAQFWIGECYFLGKKYEKAILEYEKVVKNYPQGDKVSYALLKQGFSFLELGDKSSAKIILQQVIKDYPNTNQASIARVKLYGN
;
A
#
# COMPACT_ATOMS: atom_id res chain seq x y z
N MET A 1 20.18 85.72 37.34
CA MET A 1 21.51 85.39 36.76
C MET A 1 21.95 84.04 37.29
N GLY A 2 22.34 83.14 36.39
CA GLY A 2 22.23 81.69 36.57
C GLY A 2 23.33 81.00 37.36
N LYS A 3 23.15 79.68 37.47
CA LYS A 3 24.12 78.63 37.13
C LYS A 3 23.43 77.27 37.31
N GLY A 4 23.06 76.64 36.20
CA GLY A 4 22.70 75.23 36.17
C GLY A 4 23.99 74.40 36.12
N HIS A 5 24.14 73.44 37.03
CA HIS A 5 25.13 72.39 36.91
C HIS A 5 24.51 71.21 36.16
N ILE A 6 25.09 70.92 35.00
CA ILE A 6 24.74 69.83 34.09
C ILE A 6 25.32 68.55 34.67
N TYR A 7 24.45 67.62 35.10
CA TYR A 7 24.84 66.22 35.32
C TYR A 7 24.81 65.51 33.96
N LEU A 8 25.98 65.10 33.48
CA LEU A 8 26.11 64.25 32.31
C LEU A 8 25.85 62.79 32.75
N MET A 9 24.61 62.33 32.68
CA MET A 9 24.31 60.90 32.72
C MET A 9 24.48 60.32 31.32
N THR A 10 25.55 59.55 31.12
CA THR A 10 25.73 58.68 29.96
C THR A 10 24.69 57.56 30.02
N ALA A 11 23.63 57.71 29.22
CA ALA A 11 22.67 56.64 28.97
C ALA A 11 23.32 55.61 28.02
N VAL A 12 23.67 54.43 28.55
CA VAL A 12 24.02 53.27 27.73
C VAL A 12 22.73 52.70 27.16
N PHE A 13 22.44 52.99 25.90
CA PHE A 13 21.37 52.32 25.15
C PHE A 13 21.84 50.93 24.74
N LEU A 14 21.43 49.90 25.49
CA LEU A 14 21.44 48.53 25.01
C LEU A 14 20.34 48.39 23.95
N LEU A 15 20.68 48.57 22.67
CA LEU A 15 19.84 48.11 21.56
C LEU A 15 19.86 46.58 21.56
N THR A 16 18.87 45.94 22.18
CA THR A 16 18.53 44.57 21.85
C THR A 16 17.87 44.60 20.47
N SER A 17 18.61 44.28 19.41
CA SER A 17 18.03 43.99 18.11
C SER A 17 17.08 42.82 18.28
N ALA A 18 15.77 43.06 18.20
CA ALA A 18 14.80 41.98 18.06
C ALA A 18 15.09 41.30 16.72
N THR A 19 15.73 40.13 16.75
CA THR A 19 15.89 39.30 15.56
C THR A 19 14.50 38.92 15.09
N MET A 20 14.09 39.44 13.93
CA MET A 20 12.81 39.08 13.33
C MET A 20 12.89 37.61 12.92
N LEU A 21 12.08 36.76 13.55
CA LEU A 21 12.01 35.33 13.24
C LEU A 21 11.29 35.17 11.90
N HIS A 22 11.91 34.54 10.90
CA HIS A 22 11.23 34.30 9.62
C HIS A 22 10.27 33.12 9.76
N ALA A 23 8.99 33.35 9.42
CA ALA A 23 7.97 32.31 9.35
C ALA A 23 8.41 31.19 8.40
N ALA A 24 8.09 29.94 8.76
CA ALA A 24 8.47 28.81 7.94
C ALA A 24 7.71 28.80 6.60
N GLU A 25 8.46 28.55 5.53
CA GLU A 25 7.97 28.53 4.16
C GLU A 25 8.08 27.15 3.56
N VAL A 26 7.09 26.78 2.75
CA VAL A 26 7.10 25.55 1.96
C VAL A 26 7.94 25.75 0.69
N LYS A 27 8.90 24.85 0.45
CA LYS A 27 9.78 24.83 -0.74
C LYS A 27 9.95 23.42 -1.30
N ASN A 28 10.53 23.30 -2.49
CA ASN A 28 10.90 22.04 -3.14
C ASN A 28 9.76 21.02 -3.17
N VAL A 29 8.58 21.52 -3.52
CA VAL A 29 7.35 20.73 -3.56
C VAL A 29 7.39 19.77 -4.75
N VAL A 30 7.18 18.49 -4.47
CA VAL A 30 6.99 17.45 -5.48
C VAL A 30 5.77 16.63 -5.11
N ALA A 31 4.93 16.36 -6.09
CA ALA A 31 3.82 15.45 -5.94
C ALA A 31 4.01 14.28 -6.91
N THR A 32 3.84 13.07 -6.42
CA THR A 32 3.92 11.84 -7.21
C THR A 32 2.76 10.94 -6.84
N GLN A 33 2.50 9.96 -7.68
CA GLN A 33 1.57 8.90 -7.35
C GLN A 33 2.35 7.61 -7.09
N VAL A 34 2.03 6.94 -5.99
CA VAL A 34 2.62 5.65 -5.60
C VAL A 34 1.47 4.68 -5.40
N GLY A 35 1.23 3.83 -6.40
CA GLY A 35 0.08 2.92 -6.42
C GLY A 35 -1.24 3.69 -6.29
N ASN A 36 -2.00 3.40 -5.24
CA ASN A 36 -3.28 4.04 -4.94
C ASN A 36 -3.19 5.28 -4.04
N ARG A 37 -1.97 5.70 -3.67
CA ARG A 37 -1.74 6.86 -2.81
C ARG A 37 -1.15 8.01 -3.60
N GLY A 38 -1.59 9.23 -3.30
CA GLY A 38 -0.85 10.44 -3.63
C GLY A 38 0.25 10.62 -2.61
N GLN A 39 1.47 10.90 -3.06
CA GLN A 39 2.57 11.30 -2.20
C GLN A 39 2.92 12.75 -2.52
N PHE A 40 3.08 13.54 -1.47
CA PHE A 40 3.53 14.91 -1.56
C PHE A 40 4.77 15.06 -0.69
N THR A 41 5.86 15.57 -1.26
CA THR A 41 7.09 15.86 -0.53
C THR A 41 7.42 17.33 -0.60
N TYR A 42 7.89 17.90 0.51
CA TYR A 42 8.25 19.31 0.58
C TYR A 42 9.33 19.57 1.64
N ASP A 43 9.94 20.73 1.55
CA ASP A 43 10.80 21.28 2.59
C ASP A 43 10.05 22.38 3.34
N LEU A 44 10.12 22.39 4.67
CA LEU A 44 9.57 23.43 5.52
C LEU A 44 10.72 24.22 6.15
N LEU A 45 11.02 25.40 5.62
CA LEU A 45 12.23 26.15 5.94
C LEU A 45 11.89 27.51 6.55
N GLY A 46 12.41 27.78 7.75
CA GLY A 46 12.30 29.07 8.44
C GLY A 46 12.98 28.99 9.80
N ASP A 47 12.91 30.08 10.55
CA ASP A 47 13.49 30.17 11.89
C ASP A 47 12.52 29.64 12.96
N GLU A 48 11.23 29.53 12.62
CA GLU A 48 10.20 28.93 13.48
C GLU A 48 10.38 27.41 13.58
N PRO A 49 10.32 26.82 14.80
CA PRO A 49 10.53 25.39 14.99
C PRO A 49 9.38 24.54 14.45
N GLU A 50 8.17 25.10 14.41
CA GLU A 50 6.94 24.44 13.94
C GLU A 50 6.09 25.46 13.19
N ALA A 51 5.38 25.01 12.15
CA ALA A 51 4.39 25.80 11.43
C ALA A 51 3.15 24.95 11.11
N GLU A 52 2.02 25.62 10.97
CA GLU A 52 0.79 25.00 10.47
C GLU A 52 0.90 24.82 8.95
N VAL A 53 0.73 23.60 8.47
CA VAL A 53 0.79 23.20 7.08
C VAL A 53 -0.60 22.82 6.62
N GLU A 54 -1.19 23.68 5.79
CA GLU A 54 -2.50 23.46 5.21
C GLU A 54 -2.39 22.93 3.79
N VAL A 55 -3.19 21.93 3.45
CA VAL A 55 -3.28 21.37 2.09
C VAL A 55 -4.66 21.63 1.53
N THR A 56 -4.71 22.16 0.31
CA THR A 56 -5.94 22.28 -0.48
C THR A 56 -5.75 21.61 -1.84
N LEU A 57 -6.68 20.74 -2.20
CA LEU A 57 -6.75 20.11 -3.52
C LEU A 57 -7.81 20.81 -4.36
N THR A 58 -7.52 21.08 -5.62
CA THR A 58 -8.52 21.48 -6.60
C THR A 58 -8.70 20.37 -7.63
N ILE A 59 -9.90 19.80 -7.68
CA ILE A 59 -10.29 18.67 -8.54
C ILE A 59 -11.53 19.09 -9.32
N GLN A 60 -11.46 19.11 -10.65
CA GLN A 60 -12.56 19.55 -11.51
C GLN A 60 -13.12 20.95 -11.15
N GLY A 61 -12.26 21.83 -10.62
CA GLY A 61 -12.66 23.17 -10.18
C GLY A 61 -13.29 23.24 -8.79
N ARG A 62 -13.50 22.11 -8.09
CA ARG A 62 -13.91 22.08 -6.68
C ARG A 62 -12.70 22.01 -5.76
N GLU A 63 -12.71 22.82 -4.71
CA GLU A 63 -11.68 22.81 -3.67
C GLU A 63 -12.05 21.82 -2.54
N TYR A 64 -11.04 21.11 -2.04
CA TYR A 64 -11.10 20.18 -0.91
C TYR A 64 -9.99 20.55 0.07
N LYS A 65 -10.33 20.82 1.32
CA LYS A 65 -9.35 21.13 2.36
C LYS A 65 -8.81 19.85 2.99
N ALA A 66 -7.69 19.94 3.71
CA ALA A 66 -7.11 18.81 4.43
C ALA A 66 -8.12 18.07 5.32
N VAL A 67 -9.04 18.79 5.96
CA VAL A 67 -10.10 18.22 6.82
C VAL A 67 -11.15 17.40 6.06
N ASP A 68 -11.28 17.63 4.76
CA ASP A 68 -12.23 16.92 3.89
C ASP A 68 -11.60 15.66 3.26
N LEU A 69 -10.34 15.38 3.58
CA LEU A 69 -9.51 14.39 2.91
C LEU A 69 -8.85 13.45 3.92
N HIS A 70 -8.57 12.22 3.49
CA HIS A 70 -7.80 11.26 4.27
C HIS A 70 -6.30 11.45 3.99
N LEU A 71 -5.73 12.48 4.62
CA LEU A 71 -4.30 12.77 4.60
C LEU A 71 -3.60 12.20 5.84
N GLU A 72 -2.38 11.69 5.65
CA GLU A 72 -1.51 11.14 6.68
C GLU A 72 -0.11 11.80 6.58
N GLY A 73 0.61 11.90 7.69
CA GLY A 73 2.00 12.39 7.70
C GLY A 73 2.15 13.84 8.14
N ASP A 74 3.06 14.56 7.48
CA ASP A 74 3.46 15.92 7.84
C ASP A 74 2.43 16.98 7.36
N VAL A 75 1.22 16.96 7.94
CA VAL A 75 0.12 17.90 7.70
C VAL A 75 -0.40 18.50 9.02
N GLY A 76 -0.91 19.72 9.01
CA GLY A 76 -1.27 20.46 10.21
C GLY A 76 -0.02 21.00 10.92
N LYS A 77 0.11 20.82 12.23
CA LYS A 77 1.26 21.32 12.98
C LYS A 77 2.53 20.49 12.73
N VAL A 78 3.47 21.01 11.95
CA VAL A 78 4.67 20.29 11.48
C VAL A 78 5.94 21.00 11.90
N ARG A 79 6.95 20.24 12.34
CA ARG A 79 8.29 20.77 12.65
C ARG A 79 9.03 21.18 11.39
N ALA A 80 9.71 22.33 11.42
CA ALA A 80 10.58 22.76 10.33
C ALA A 80 11.65 21.69 10.01
N GLY A 81 12.02 21.59 8.74
CA GLY A 81 12.98 20.62 8.22
C GLY A 81 12.69 20.23 6.78
N ARG A 82 13.67 19.55 6.16
CA ARG A 82 13.59 19.07 4.78
C ARG A 82 12.93 17.69 4.67
N GLY A 83 12.40 17.37 3.50
CA GLY A 83 11.92 16.03 3.16
C GLY A 83 10.66 15.60 3.90
N LYS A 84 9.78 16.55 4.21
CA LYS A 84 8.45 16.30 4.78
C LYS A 84 7.60 15.54 3.78
N VAL A 85 6.74 14.66 4.27
CA VAL A 85 5.91 13.79 3.42
C VAL A 85 4.47 13.79 3.89
N ILE A 86 3.55 14.05 2.95
CA ILE A 86 2.11 13.86 3.13
C ILE A 86 1.66 12.76 2.20
N TRP A 87 0.93 11.79 2.76
CA TRP A 87 0.30 10.72 2.03
C TRP A 87 -1.20 10.97 1.93
N TRP A 88 -1.77 10.73 0.75
CA TRP A 88 -3.20 10.86 0.52
C TRP A 88 -3.80 9.54 0.06
N ASN A 89 -4.84 9.08 0.76
CA ASN A 89 -5.61 7.90 0.35
C ASN A 89 -6.69 8.27 -0.69
N ILE A 90 -6.27 8.34 -1.97
CA ILE A 90 -7.12 8.77 -3.10
C ILE A 90 -8.44 7.99 -3.15
N LEU A 91 -8.39 6.67 -2.97
CA LEU A 91 -9.56 5.81 -3.16
C LEU A 91 -10.55 5.85 -2.00
N GLN A 92 -10.13 6.32 -0.83
CA GLN A 92 -11.02 6.50 0.29
C GLN A 92 -11.89 7.74 0.11
N ASP A 93 -11.29 8.84 -0.39
CA ASP A 93 -12.00 10.08 -0.70
C ASP A 93 -12.74 10.02 -2.04
N PHE A 94 -12.13 9.35 -3.02
CA PHE A 94 -12.65 9.22 -4.38
C PHE A 94 -12.70 7.74 -4.79
N PRO A 95 -13.71 6.97 -4.35
CA PRO A 95 -13.79 5.52 -4.59
C PRO A 95 -13.89 5.13 -6.06
N ARG A 96 -14.38 6.03 -6.91
CA ARG A 96 -14.45 5.87 -8.37
C ARG A 96 -13.16 6.27 -9.09
N GLY A 97 -12.14 6.69 -8.33
CA GLY A 97 -10.98 7.39 -8.86
C GLY A 97 -11.31 8.82 -9.25
N LEU A 98 -10.34 9.47 -9.87
CA LEU A 98 -10.41 10.83 -10.37
C LEU A 98 -10.41 10.75 -11.91
N ASP A 99 -10.93 11.72 -12.66
CA ASP A 99 -10.80 11.71 -14.14
C ASP A 99 -10.19 13.02 -14.66
N ALA A 100 -9.68 13.84 -13.73
CA ALA A 100 -9.14 15.15 -13.98
C ALA A 100 -7.78 15.31 -13.30
N GLY A 101 -6.95 16.21 -13.85
CA GLY A 101 -5.71 16.59 -13.20
C GLY A 101 -5.98 17.20 -11.83
N VAL A 102 -5.20 16.78 -10.83
CA VAL A 102 -5.27 17.32 -9.47
C VAL A 102 -4.29 18.48 -9.35
N LYS A 103 -4.79 19.65 -8.94
CA LYS A 103 -3.95 20.77 -8.52
C LYS A 103 -3.82 20.75 -7.00
N TRP A 104 -2.61 20.97 -6.53
CA TRP A 104 -2.30 20.99 -5.11
C TRP A 104 -1.85 22.39 -4.73
N ARG A 105 -2.27 22.80 -3.56
CA ARG A 105 -1.82 24.02 -2.90
C ARG A 105 -1.43 23.64 -1.48
N VAL A 106 -0.23 24.02 -1.09
CA VAL A 106 0.25 23.84 0.28
C VAL A 106 0.74 25.17 0.79
N GLU A 107 0.24 25.52 1.97
CA GLU A 107 0.50 26.79 2.63
C GLU A 107 1.12 26.52 4.00
N ALA A 108 2.15 27.31 4.36
CA ALA A 108 2.67 27.36 5.72
C ALA A 108 3.08 28.79 6.06
N GLY A 109 2.87 29.18 7.32
CA GLY A 109 3.30 30.49 7.81
C GLY A 109 2.69 31.68 7.05
N GLY A 110 1.49 31.50 6.48
CA GLY A 110 0.80 32.52 5.67
C GLY A 110 1.41 32.76 4.28
N LYS A 111 2.36 31.92 3.84
CA LYS A 111 2.94 31.98 2.49
C LYS A 111 2.47 30.80 1.65
N GLU A 112 2.05 31.13 0.45
CA GLU A 112 1.47 30.19 -0.50
C GLU A 112 2.49 29.76 -1.55
N PHE A 113 2.56 28.44 -1.80
CA PHE A 113 3.26 27.91 -2.97
C PHE A 113 2.25 27.44 -4.03
N LYS A 114 2.38 27.98 -5.25
CA LYS A 114 1.54 27.67 -6.42
C LYS A 114 2.42 27.38 -7.66
N ASP A 115 2.83 26.13 -7.87
CA ASP A 115 3.07 25.50 -9.19
C ASP A 115 3.53 24.04 -8.99
N ALA A 116 3.40 23.04 -9.85
CA ALA A 116 2.82 22.88 -11.19
C ALA A 116 2.17 21.48 -11.25
N ALA A 117 1.35 21.24 -12.27
CA ALA A 117 0.58 20.00 -12.49
C ALA A 117 1.28 18.72 -12.02
N THR A 118 0.68 18.05 -11.05
CA THR A 118 1.32 17.04 -10.19
C THR A 118 1.65 15.70 -10.85
N GLY A 119 1.42 15.54 -12.16
CA GLY A 119 1.58 14.26 -12.85
C GLY A 119 0.72 13.11 -12.28
N ILE A 120 -0.11 13.39 -11.25
CA ILE A 120 -1.05 12.45 -10.66
C ILE A 120 -2.18 12.29 -11.66
N SER A 121 -2.03 11.24 -12.47
CA SER A 121 -2.98 10.82 -13.49
C SER A 121 -3.80 9.68 -12.90
N PRO A 122 -5.12 9.86 -12.76
CA PRO A 122 -5.97 8.84 -12.16
C PRO A 122 -6.07 7.56 -13.00
N LYS A 123 -5.80 7.65 -14.31
CA LYS A 123 -5.65 6.46 -15.14
C LYS A 123 -4.57 5.55 -14.61
N ASP A 124 -3.52 6.07 -13.98
CA ASP A 124 -2.43 5.27 -13.42
C ASP A 124 -2.76 4.76 -12.00
N ALA A 125 -3.64 5.44 -11.24
CA ALA A 125 -4.15 4.97 -9.93
C ALA A 125 -5.20 3.89 -10.07
N ILE A 126 -6.10 4.06 -11.04
CA ILE A 126 -7.11 3.09 -11.42
C ILE A 126 -6.44 1.94 -12.14
N LYS A 127 -5.53 2.18 -13.11
CA LYS A 127 -4.70 1.13 -13.70
C LYS A 127 -3.93 0.41 -12.62
N GLY A 128 -3.33 1.11 -11.66
CA GLY A 128 -2.69 0.55 -10.46
C GLY A 128 -3.60 -0.20 -9.49
N LYS A 129 -4.93 -0.20 -9.69
CA LYS A 129 -5.94 -0.94 -8.90
C LYS A 129 -6.69 -1.97 -9.76
N THR A 130 -6.52 -1.91 -11.08
CA THR A 130 -7.14 -2.77 -12.09
C THR A 130 -6.11 -3.45 -12.97
N ASP A 131 -4.81 -3.31 -12.68
CA ASP A 131 -3.76 -4.12 -13.27
C ASP A 131 -3.71 -5.43 -12.50
N LYS A 132 -3.38 -6.49 -13.23
CA LYS A 132 -3.40 -7.85 -12.71
C LYS A 132 -2.48 -7.99 -11.50
N GLU A 133 -1.32 -7.33 -11.51
CA GLU A 133 -0.32 -7.42 -10.44
C GLU A 133 -0.87 -6.84 -9.13
N SER A 134 -1.47 -5.66 -9.18
CA SER A 134 -2.03 -5.01 -8.00
C SER A 134 -3.27 -5.71 -7.44
N VAL A 135 -4.19 -6.14 -8.31
CA VAL A 135 -5.39 -6.87 -7.86
C VAL A 135 -5.00 -8.20 -7.20
N TYR A 136 -4.02 -8.91 -7.77
CA TYR A 136 -3.48 -10.12 -7.17
C TYR A 136 -2.78 -9.83 -5.83
N ALA A 137 -1.95 -8.79 -5.76
CA ALA A 137 -1.25 -8.41 -4.54
C ALA A 137 -2.22 -8.06 -3.41
N ALA A 138 -3.30 -7.32 -3.69
CA ALA A 138 -4.33 -7.00 -2.71
C ALA A 138 -5.02 -8.26 -2.15
N ALA A 139 -5.38 -9.22 -3.01
CA ALA A 139 -5.95 -10.49 -2.59
C ALA A 139 -4.99 -11.27 -1.68
N TYR A 140 -3.70 -11.24 -2.01
CA TYR A 140 -2.66 -11.89 -1.22
C TYR A 140 -2.40 -11.20 0.13
N GLU A 141 -2.49 -9.88 0.22
CA GLU A 141 -2.44 -9.17 1.52
C GLU A 141 -3.60 -9.61 2.42
N THR A 142 -4.83 -9.64 1.91
CA THR A 142 -6.00 -10.14 2.66
C THR A 142 -5.80 -11.58 3.15
N PHE A 143 -5.16 -12.42 2.35
CA PHE A 143 -4.80 -13.79 2.75
C PHE A 143 -3.80 -13.80 3.91
N LYS A 144 -2.75 -12.99 3.85
CA LYS A 144 -1.74 -12.87 4.93
C LYS A 144 -2.31 -12.34 6.23
N GLU A 145 -3.35 -11.52 6.16
CA GLU A 145 -4.12 -11.06 7.33
C GLU A 145 -4.98 -12.17 7.97
N GLY A 146 -5.01 -13.38 7.40
CA GLY A 146 -5.80 -14.51 7.90
C GLY A 146 -7.29 -14.44 7.54
N LYS A 147 -7.70 -13.48 6.69
CA LYS A 147 -9.10 -13.28 6.29
C LYS A 147 -9.46 -14.20 5.12
N TYR A 148 -9.38 -15.51 5.34
CA TYR A 148 -9.44 -16.52 4.26
C TYR A 148 -10.72 -16.47 3.41
N ASP A 149 -11.89 -16.26 4.01
CA ASP A 149 -13.15 -16.19 3.25
C ASP A 149 -13.19 -14.93 2.34
N LYS A 150 -12.62 -13.80 2.79
CA LYS A 150 -12.51 -12.58 1.99
C LYS A 150 -11.47 -12.75 0.87
N ALA A 151 -10.30 -13.26 1.20
CA ALA A 151 -9.22 -13.52 0.25
C ALA A 151 -9.66 -14.49 -0.85
N GLN A 152 -10.41 -15.54 -0.49
CA GLN A 152 -10.99 -16.49 -1.45
C GLN A 152 -11.86 -15.78 -2.49
N GLY A 153 -12.75 -14.87 -2.05
CA GLY A 153 -13.57 -14.07 -2.94
C GLY A 153 -12.76 -13.13 -3.84
N GLU A 154 -11.70 -12.53 -3.30
CA GLU A 154 -10.81 -11.63 -4.04
C GLU A 154 -10.00 -12.37 -5.12
N PHE A 155 -9.44 -13.54 -4.81
CA PHE A 155 -8.77 -14.38 -5.81
C PHE A 155 -9.74 -14.90 -6.87
N GLN A 156 -10.97 -15.26 -6.48
CA GLN A 156 -11.99 -15.66 -7.45
C GLN A 156 -12.36 -14.52 -8.39
N SER A 157 -12.49 -13.29 -7.85
CA SER A 157 -12.70 -12.09 -8.65
C SER A 157 -11.52 -11.83 -9.59
N PHE A 158 -10.29 -12.01 -9.11
CA PHE A 158 -9.08 -11.88 -9.92
C PHE A 158 -9.12 -12.83 -11.13
N LEU A 159 -9.43 -14.11 -10.92
CA LEU A 159 -9.51 -15.09 -12.01
C LEU A 159 -10.61 -14.77 -13.02
N ASN A 160 -11.72 -14.19 -12.57
CA ASN A 160 -12.80 -13.77 -13.46
C ASN A 160 -12.40 -12.53 -14.29
N GLN A 161 -11.64 -11.61 -13.69
CA GLN A 161 -11.23 -10.36 -14.33
C GLN A 161 -10.02 -10.52 -15.25
N PHE A 162 -9.06 -11.38 -14.86
CA PHE A 162 -7.81 -11.62 -15.57
C PHE A 162 -7.61 -13.13 -15.84
N PRO A 163 -8.43 -13.73 -16.72
CA PRO A 163 -8.26 -15.12 -17.07
C PRO A 163 -6.94 -15.34 -17.83
N ASN A 164 -6.29 -16.48 -17.60
CA ASN A 164 -5.10 -16.95 -18.32
C ASN A 164 -3.88 -16.01 -18.24
N THR A 165 -3.58 -15.49 -17.05
CA THR A 165 -2.35 -14.75 -16.77
C THR A 165 -1.31 -15.63 -16.10
N GLU A 166 -0.08 -15.13 -16.00
CA GLU A 166 1.01 -15.73 -15.21
C GLU A 166 0.69 -15.86 -13.71
N TYR A 167 -0.39 -15.24 -13.23
CA TYR A 167 -0.88 -15.35 -11.86
C TYR A 167 -2.05 -16.32 -11.71
N SER A 168 -2.61 -16.85 -12.80
CA SER A 168 -3.86 -17.63 -12.72
C SER A 168 -3.71 -18.94 -11.97
N ASP A 169 -2.60 -19.68 -12.16
CA ASP A 169 -2.33 -20.90 -11.41
C ASP A 169 -2.10 -20.60 -9.92
N ASN A 170 -1.39 -19.52 -9.61
CA ASN A 170 -1.15 -19.01 -8.27
C ASN A 170 -2.45 -18.60 -7.58
N ALA A 171 -3.30 -17.82 -8.24
CA ALA A 171 -4.57 -17.38 -7.67
C ALA A 171 -5.50 -18.58 -7.39
N GLN A 172 -5.61 -19.53 -8.32
CA GLN A 172 -6.39 -20.74 -8.12
C GLN A 172 -5.83 -21.61 -6.97
N PHE A 173 -4.50 -21.68 -6.84
CA PHE A 173 -3.86 -22.34 -5.71
C PHE A 173 -4.16 -21.64 -4.38
N TRP A 174 -4.12 -20.31 -4.33
CA TRP A 174 -4.45 -19.56 -3.11
C TRP A 174 -5.92 -19.69 -2.69
N ILE A 175 -6.85 -19.84 -3.63
CA ILE A 175 -8.25 -20.21 -3.30
C ILE A 175 -8.26 -21.56 -2.54
N GLY A 176 -7.49 -22.54 -3.00
CA GLY A 176 -7.29 -23.81 -2.30
C GLY A 176 -6.71 -23.64 -0.90
N GLU A 177 -5.66 -22.83 -0.75
CA GLU A 177 -5.05 -22.52 0.55
C GLU A 177 -6.03 -21.80 1.50
N CYS A 178 -6.86 -20.89 1.00
CA CYS A 178 -7.90 -20.24 1.80
C CYS A 178 -8.86 -21.28 2.39
N TYR A 179 -9.31 -22.26 1.59
CA TYR A 179 -10.16 -23.33 2.09
C TYR A 179 -9.43 -24.26 3.05
N PHE A 180 -8.18 -24.63 2.75
CA PHE A 180 -7.37 -25.49 3.61
C PHE A 180 -7.15 -24.88 5.00
N LEU A 181 -6.73 -23.61 5.05
CA LEU A 181 -6.51 -22.89 6.30
C LEU A 181 -7.83 -22.58 7.03
N GLY A 182 -8.92 -22.42 6.29
CA GLY A 182 -10.28 -22.37 6.81
C GLY A 182 -10.85 -23.73 7.24
N LYS A 183 -10.05 -24.81 7.21
CA LYS A 183 -10.43 -26.20 7.54
C LYS A 183 -11.59 -26.78 6.73
N LYS A 184 -11.83 -26.23 5.53
CA LYS A 184 -12.84 -26.67 4.56
C LYS A 184 -12.16 -27.59 3.55
N TYR A 185 -11.65 -28.73 4.01
CA TYR A 185 -10.72 -29.57 3.25
C TYR A 185 -11.32 -30.17 1.98
N GLU A 186 -12.60 -30.52 1.96
CA GLU A 186 -13.31 -31.01 0.77
C GLU A 186 -13.31 -29.96 -0.34
N LYS A 187 -13.53 -28.69 0.02
CA LYS A 187 -13.46 -27.58 -0.95
C LYS A 187 -12.02 -27.35 -1.41
N ALA A 188 -11.06 -27.41 -0.50
CA ALA A 188 -9.65 -27.27 -0.84
C ALA A 188 -9.22 -28.31 -1.89
N ILE A 189 -9.63 -29.58 -1.73
CA ILE A 189 -9.35 -30.65 -2.70
C ILE A 189 -9.83 -30.28 -4.11
N LEU A 190 -11.06 -29.78 -4.24
CA LEU A 190 -11.62 -29.38 -5.53
C LEU A 190 -10.89 -28.20 -6.15
N GLU A 191 -10.48 -27.21 -5.35
CA GLU A 191 -9.74 -26.05 -5.87
C GLU A 191 -8.30 -26.41 -6.27
N TYR A 192 -7.63 -27.30 -5.54
CA TYR A 192 -6.33 -27.81 -5.96
C TYR A 192 -6.43 -28.66 -7.23
N GLU A 193 -7.49 -29.46 -7.39
CA GLU A 193 -7.74 -30.20 -8.64
C GLU A 193 -7.89 -29.26 -9.84
N LYS A 194 -8.57 -28.11 -9.66
CA LYS A 194 -8.66 -27.09 -10.71
C LYS A 194 -7.29 -26.55 -11.11
N VAL A 195 -6.34 -26.41 -10.18
CA VAL A 195 -4.96 -26.01 -10.54
C VAL A 195 -4.37 -27.02 -11.52
N VAL A 196 -4.43 -28.30 -11.18
CA VAL A 196 -3.85 -29.40 -11.98
C VAL A 196 -4.52 -29.49 -13.35
N LYS A 197 -5.84 -29.38 -13.40
CA LYS A 197 -6.63 -29.54 -14.61
C LYS A 197 -6.55 -28.35 -15.56
N ASN A 198 -6.65 -27.13 -15.02
CA ASN A 198 -6.76 -25.92 -15.83
C ASN A 198 -5.41 -25.29 -16.15
N TYR A 199 -4.39 -25.53 -15.32
CA TYR A 199 -3.05 -24.97 -15.49
C TYR A 199 -1.96 -26.08 -15.45
N PRO A 200 -2.02 -27.10 -16.32
CA PRO A 200 -1.15 -28.28 -16.23
C PRO A 200 0.35 -27.97 -16.44
N GLN A 201 0.68 -26.79 -16.99
CA GLN A 201 2.05 -26.31 -17.16
C GLN A 201 2.45 -25.23 -16.13
N GLY A 202 1.58 -24.95 -15.15
CA GLY A 202 1.82 -23.95 -14.13
C GLY A 202 2.78 -24.44 -13.04
N ASP A 203 3.52 -23.51 -12.45
CA ASP A 203 4.49 -23.79 -11.40
C ASP A 203 3.82 -24.22 -10.08
N LYS A 204 2.50 -24.04 -9.96
CA LYS A 204 1.73 -24.48 -8.78
C LYS A 204 1.15 -25.88 -8.85
N VAL A 205 1.32 -26.63 -9.94
CA VAL A 205 0.74 -27.98 -10.06
C VAL A 205 1.28 -28.94 -9.00
N SER A 206 2.60 -28.99 -8.80
CA SER A 206 3.22 -29.85 -7.79
C SER A 206 2.82 -29.45 -6.37
N TYR A 207 2.66 -28.14 -6.11
CA TYR A 207 2.19 -27.60 -4.83
C TYR A 207 0.73 -27.99 -4.58
N ALA A 208 -0.13 -27.85 -5.58
CA ALA A 208 -1.54 -28.18 -5.52
C ALA A 208 -1.74 -29.68 -5.26
N LEU A 209 -1.04 -30.56 -5.97
CA LEU A 209 -1.10 -32.00 -5.72
C LEU A 209 -0.65 -32.36 -4.30
N LEU A 210 0.47 -31.78 -3.82
CA LEU A 210 0.93 -32.00 -2.45
C LEU A 210 -0.14 -31.60 -1.43
N LYS A 211 -0.71 -30.41 -1.60
CA LYS A 211 -1.73 -29.88 -0.69
C LYS A 211 -3.06 -30.62 -0.80
N GLN A 212 -3.44 -31.10 -1.98
CA GLN A 212 -4.58 -31.99 -2.16
C GLN A 212 -4.40 -33.29 -1.39
N GLY A 213 -3.21 -33.91 -1.49
CA GLY A 213 -2.87 -35.08 -0.69
C GLY A 213 -2.95 -34.81 0.82
N PHE A 214 -2.49 -33.65 1.27
CA PHE A 214 -2.61 -33.24 2.67
C PHE A 214 -4.06 -33.01 3.10
N SER A 215 -4.90 -32.39 2.28
CA SER A 215 -6.33 -32.23 2.56
C SER A 215 -7.01 -33.59 2.76
N PHE A 216 -6.69 -34.60 1.95
CA PHE A 216 -7.21 -35.96 2.15
C PHE A 216 -6.75 -36.57 3.49
N LEU A 217 -5.53 -36.30 3.94
CA LEU A 217 -5.06 -36.73 5.25
C LEU A 217 -5.81 -36.06 6.39
N GLU A 218 -6.08 -34.76 6.29
CA GLU A 218 -6.88 -34.02 7.28
C GLU A 218 -8.31 -34.57 7.37
N LEU A 219 -8.85 -35.10 6.28
CA LEU A 219 -10.13 -35.82 6.25
C LEU A 219 -10.05 -37.29 6.70
N GLY A 220 -8.86 -37.81 6.98
CA GLY A 220 -8.63 -39.20 7.36
C GLY A 220 -8.64 -40.20 6.19
N ASP A 221 -8.82 -39.74 4.95
CA ASP A 221 -8.74 -40.57 3.75
C ASP A 221 -7.28 -40.81 3.33
N LYS A 222 -6.63 -41.69 4.10
CA LYS A 222 -5.23 -42.09 3.86
C LYS A 222 -5.02 -42.78 2.52
N SER A 223 -6.06 -43.44 1.98
CA SER A 223 -5.99 -44.15 0.70
C SER A 223 -5.84 -43.17 -0.45
N SER A 224 -6.74 -42.18 -0.54
CA SER A 224 -6.68 -41.13 -1.57
C SER A 224 -5.44 -40.27 -1.41
N ALA A 225 -5.10 -39.90 -0.17
CA ALA A 225 -3.87 -39.15 0.11
C ALA A 225 -2.62 -39.88 -0.42
N LYS A 226 -2.51 -41.20 -0.19
CA LYS A 226 -1.36 -41.98 -0.66
C LYS A 226 -1.24 -41.95 -2.17
N ILE A 227 -2.35 -42.11 -2.90
CA ILE A 227 -2.36 -42.08 -4.35
C ILE A 227 -1.83 -40.74 -4.86
N ILE A 228 -2.37 -39.63 -4.35
CA ILE A 228 -1.98 -38.27 -4.79
C ILE A 228 -0.52 -37.96 -4.42
N LEU A 229 -0.08 -38.30 -3.20
CA LEU A 229 1.31 -38.06 -2.79
C LEU A 229 2.31 -38.92 -3.59
N GLN A 230 1.94 -40.15 -3.97
CA GLN A 230 2.74 -40.95 -4.89
C GLN A 230 2.81 -40.34 -6.29
N GLN A 231 1.72 -39.73 -6.75
CA GLN A 231 1.71 -38.99 -8.01
C GLN A 231 2.69 -37.81 -7.98
N VAL A 232 2.74 -37.03 -6.90
CA VAL A 232 3.74 -35.94 -6.74
C VAL A 232 5.16 -36.47 -6.91
N ILE A 233 5.48 -37.61 -6.29
CA ILE A 233 6.81 -38.22 -6.34
C ILE A 233 7.15 -38.70 -7.76
N LYS A 234 6.18 -39.29 -8.45
CA LYS A 234 6.34 -39.86 -9.78
C LYS A 234 6.47 -38.77 -10.85
N ASP A 235 5.58 -37.79 -10.82
CA ASP A 235 5.43 -36.80 -11.89
C ASP A 235 6.35 -35.59 -11.67
N TYR A 236 6.74 -35.29 -10.42
CA TYR A 236 7.59 -34.15 -10.05
C TYR A 236 8.82 -34.54 -9.19
N PRO A 237 9.60 -35.57 -9.55
CA PRO A 237 10.57 -36.23 -8.66
C PRO A 237 11.68 -35.33 -8.10
N ASN A 238 12.02 -34.25 -8.80
CA ASN A 238 13.12 -33.33 -8.47
C ASN A 238 12.66 -32.05 -7.76
N THR A 239 11.43 -32.03 -7.25
CA THR A 239 10.86 -30.87 -6.54
C THR A 239 10.92 -31.03 -5.02
N ASN A 240 10.88 -29.91 -4.31
CA ASN A 240 10.71 -29.92 -2.85
C ASN A 240 9.40 -30.64 -2.45
N GLN A 241 8.35 -30.53 -3.27
CA GLN A 241 7.07 -31.17 -3.05
C GLN A 241 7.17 -32.68 -3.06
N ALA A 242 7.93 -33.27 -3.99
CA ALA A 242 8.22 -34.70 -4.00
C ALA A 242 9.03 -35.13 -2.77
N SER A 243 10.00 -34.33 -2.34
CA SER A 243 10.75 -34.61 -1.11
C SER A 243 9.85 -34.62 0.12
N ILE A 244 8.97 -33.63 0.26
CA ILE A 244 7.98 -33.56 1.35
C ILE A 244 7.01 -34.76 1.27
N ALA A 245 6.53 -35.12 0.08
CA ALA A 245 5.64 -36.26 -0.11
C ALA A 245 6.30 -37.59 0.30
N ARG A 246 7.59 -37.81 -0.04
CA ARG A 246 8.34 -38.99 0.40
C ARG A 246 8.42 -39.08 1.92
N VAL A 247 8.77 -37.97 2.58
CA VAL A 247 8.82 -37.91 4.04
C VAL A 247 7.45 -38.20 4.63
N LYS A 248 6.38 -37.65 4.07
CA LYS A 248 5.04 -37.88 4.60
C LYS A 248 4.56 -39.33 4.46
N LEU A 249 4.97 -40.03 3.41
CA LEU A 249 4.56 -41.41 3.14
C LEU A 249 5.43 -42.47 3.82
N TYR A 250 6.73 -42.21 3.96
CA TYR A 250 7.73 -43.21 4.34
C TYR A 250 8.63 -42.78 5.50
N GLY A 251 8.48 -41.54 5.99
CA GLY A 251 9.16 -41.07 7.18
C GLY A 251 8.52 -41.71 8.41
N ASN A 252 9.28 -42.57 9.09
CA ASN A 252 8.93 -43.14 10.39
C ASN A 252 9.09 -42.09 11.49
#